data_AF-A0A7K8UF49-F1
#
_entry.id   AF-A0A7K8UF49-F1
#
_cell.length_a   1.000
_cell.length_b   1.000
_cell.length_c   1.000
_cell.angle_alpha   90.00
_cell.angle_beta   90.00
_cell.angle_gamma   90.00
#
_symmetry.space_group_name_H-M   'P 1'
#
loop_
_entity.id
_entity.type
_entity.pdbx_description
1 polymer ?
#
loop_
_entity_poly.entity_id
_entity_poly.type
_entity_poly.pdbx_seq_one_letter_code
_entity_poly.pdbx_strand_id
1 'polypeptide(L)'
;GGKMAARSSGGENRLVSLPLSRIRVIMKSSPEVSSINQDALFLTAKATELFVQYLATYSYKHGRGKEKNALTYSDLSHTAEECETFQFLADILPKKILASKYLKMLEKEKRDGEVGEEEEEDEEEEDEDET
;
A
#
# COMPACT_ATOMS: atom_id res chain seq x y z
N GLY A 1 -16.57 -44.85 -30.41
CA GLY A 1 -16.79 -44.20 -29.11
C GLY A 1 -15.46 -43.85 -28.51
N GLY A 2 -15.17 -42.56 -28.36
CA GLY A 2 -13.93 -42.06 -27.76
C GLY A 2 -14.17 -40.61 -27.38
N LYS A 3 -14.24 -40.35 -26.07
CA LYS A 3 -14.66 -39.09 -25.45
C LYS A 3 -13.90 -37.90 -26.04
N MET A 4 -14.65 -36.90 -26.49
CA MET A 4 -14.13 -35.55 -26.71
C MET A 4 -13.61 -35.01 -25.38
N ALA A 5 -12.33 -34.63 -25.35
CA ALA A 5 -11.80 -33.77 -24.32
C ALA A 5 -12.61 -32.47 -24.34
N ALA A 6 -13.26 -32.15 -23.21
CA ALA A 6 -13.90 -30.86 -23.02
C ALA A 6 -12.84 -29.78 -23.22
N ARG A 7 -12.96 -29.03 -24.32
CA ARG A 7 -12.29 -27.75 -24.47
C ARG A 7 -12.79 -26.88 -23.32
N SER A 8 -11.87 -26.48 -22.43
CA SER A 8 -12.08 -25.34 -21.54
C SER A 8 -12.21 -24.11 -22.43
N SER A 9 -13.43 -23.81 -22.86
CA SER A 9 -13.77 -22.60 -23.59
C SER A 9 -14.51 -21.66 -22.67
N GLY A 10 -13.96 -20.47 -22.49
CA GLY A 10 -14.67 -19.35 -21.90
C GLY A 10 -13.85 -18.70 -20.81
N GLY A 11 -12.99 -17.75 -21.19
CA GLY A 11 -12.68 -16.64 -20.31
C GLY A 11 -14.00 -15.97 -19.99
N GLU A 12 -14.61 -16.38 -18.88
CA GLU A 12 -15.77 -15.68 -18.35
C GLU A 12 -15.32 -14.24 -18.13
N ASN A 13 -16.12 -13.29 -18.62
CA ASN A 13 -16.09 -11.91 -18.16
C ASN A 13 -16.30 -11.93 -16.65
N ARG A 14 -15.23 -12.22 -15.90
CA ARG A 14 -15.28 -12.25 -14.47
C ARG A 14 -15.36 -10.79 -14.08
N LEU A 15 -16.60 -10.37 -13.83
CA LEU A 15 -16.92 -8.97 -13.62
C LEU A 15 -16.00 -8.36 -12.57
N VAL A 16 -15.52 -9.14 -11.59
CA VAL A 16 -14.45 -8.83 -10.62
C VAL A 16 -13.26 -9.79 -10.74
N SER A 17 -12.04 -9.29 -10.60
CA SER A 17 -10.78 -10.03 -10.51
C SER A 17 -10.51 -10.58 -9.11
N LEU A 18 -10.96 -9.90 -8.04
CA LEU A 18 -10.74 -10.34 -6.67
C LEU A 18 -11.74 -11.44 -6.25
N PRO A 19 -11.30 -12.51 -5.57
CA PRO A 19 -12.18 -13.60 -5.16
C PRO A 19 -13.18 -13.12 -4.11
N LEU A 20 -14.47 -13.12 -4.45
CA LEU A 20 -15.55 -12.64 -3.58
C LEU A 20 -15.59 -13.34 -2.22
N SER A 21 -15.18 -14.61 -2.15
CA SER A 21 -15.07 -15.34 -0.88
C SER A 21 -14.07 -14.71 0.08
N ARG A 22 -12.93 -14.21 -0.41
CA ARG A 22 -11.91 -13.54 0.42
C ARG A 22 -12.36 -12.15 0.84
N ILE A 23 -12.95 -11.39 -0.09
CA ILE A 23 -13.55 -10.09 0.23
C ILE A 23 -14.60 -10.25 1.34
N ARG A 24 -15.47 -11.25 1.25
CA ARG A 24 -16.49 -11.52 2.28
C ARG A 24 -15.87 -11.84 3.64
N VAL A 25 -14.80 -12.63 3.68
CA VAL A 25 -14.09 -12.96 4.94
C VAL A 25 -13.49 -11.70 5.57
N ILE A 26 -12.86 -10.84 4.78
CA ILE A 26 -12.28 -9.57 5.24
C ILE A 26 -13.39 -8.64 5.76
N MET A 27 -14.49 -8.47 5.01
CA MET A 27 -15.61 -7.65 5.46
C MET A 27 -16.18 -8.14 6.81
N LYS A 28 -16.25 -9.47 7.01
CA LYS A 28 -16.72 -10.09 8.27
C LYS A 28 -15.70 -10.11 9.41
N SER A 29 -14.45 -9.69 9.18
CA SER A 29 -13.49 -9.58 10.29
C SER A 29 -13.79 -8.39 11.19
N SER A 30 -14.62 -7.44 10.72
CA SER A 30 -15.16 -6.39 11.57
C SER A 30 -16.30 -6.93 12.43
N PRO A 31 -16.25 -6.75 13.77
CA PRO A 31 -17.26 -7.28 14.69
C PRO A 31 -18.68 -6.71 14.43
N GLU A 32 -18.77 -5.53 13.80
CA GLU A 32 -20.04 -4.86 13.49
C GLU A 32 -20.74 -5.42 12.24
N VAL A 33 -20.09 -6.32 11.49
CA VAL A 33 -20.61 -6.83 10.21
C VAL A 33 -21.23 -8.22 10.39
N SER A 34 -22.55 -8.24 10.65
CA SER A 34 -23.30 -9.49 10.85
C SER A 34 -23.68 -10.19 9.53
N SER A 35 -24.15 -9.42 8.55
CA SER A 35 -24.58 -9.92 7.24
C SER A 35 -24.13 -9.01 6.11
N ILE A 36 -23.92 -9.59 4.92
CA ILE A 36 -23.45 -8.89 3.73
C ILE A 36 -24.30 -9.37 2.55
N ASN A 37 -25.00 -8.44 1.91
CA ASN A 37 -25.76 -8.73 0.69
C ASN A 37 -24.82 -8.85 -0.53
N GLN A 38 -25.33 -9.42 -1.63
CA GLN A 38 -24.50 -9.74 -2.79
C GLN A 38 -24.00 -8.49 -3.54
N ASP A 39 -24.81 -7.43 -3.62
CA ASP A 39 -24.48 -6.21 -4.35
C ASP A 39 -23.38 -5.41 -3.63
N ALA A 40 -23.48 -5.28 -2.30
CA ALA A 40 -22.45 -4.67 -1.47
C ALA A 40 -21.13 -5.44 -1.59
N LEU A 41 -21.16 -6.78 -1.55
CA LEU A 41 -19.98 -7.60 -1.73
C LEU A 41 -19.31 -7.38 -3.10
N PHE A 42 -20.12 -7.29 -4.15
CA PHE A 42 -19.62 -7.03 -5.51
C PHE A 42 -19.02 -5.63 -5.64
N LEU A 43 -19.71 -4.62 -5.11
CA LEU A 43 -19.24 -3.23 -5.14
C LEU A 43 -17.95 -3.05 -4.34
N THR A 44 -17.86 -3.64 -3.14
CA THR A 44 -16.63 -3.63 -2.35
C THR A 44 -15.48 -4.29 -3.12
N ALA A 45 -15.71 -5.44 -3.74
CA ALA A 45 -14.67 -6.09 -4.56
C ALA A 45 -14.18 -5.18 -5.71
N LYS A 46 -15.10 -4.48 -6.38
CA LYS A 46 -14.77 -3.50 -7.41
C LYS A 46 -13.99 -2.30 -6.89
N ALA A 47 -14.45 -1.74 -5.78
CA ALA A 47 -13.79 -0.61 -5.14
C ALA A 47 -12.37 -0.98 -4.69
N THR A 48 -12.16 -2.19 -4.15
CA THR A 48 -10.83 -2.68 -3.76
C THR A 48 -9.89 -2.81 -4.97
N GLU A 49 -10.37 -3.30 -6.12
CA GLU A 49 -9.56 -3.36 -7.35
C GLU A 49 -9.12 -1.98 -7.80
N LEU A 50 -10.08 -1.04 -7.87
CA LEU A 50 -9.80 0.34 -8.26
C LEU A 50 -8.87 1.03 -7.26
N PHE A 51 -9.04 0.76 -5.97
CA PHE A 51 -8.20 1.31 -4.91
C PHE A 51 -6.74 0.85 -5.04
N VAL A 52 -6.50 -0.46 -5.26
CA VAL A 52 -5.13 -0.97 -5.45
C VAL A 52 -4.47 -0.34 -6.68
N GLN A 53 -5.21 -0.25 -7.79
CA GLN A 53 -4.70 0.40 -9.01
C GLN A 53 -4.42 1.89 -8.76
N TYR A 54 -5.31 2.58 -8.05
CA TYR A 54 -5.20 4.00 -7.75
C TYR A 54 -3.99 4.28 -6.84
N LEU A 55 -3.85 3.55 -5.74
CA LEU A 55 -2.70 3.65 -4.84
C LEU A 55 -1.39 3.43 -5.61
N ALA A 56 -1.27 2.32 -6.36
CA ALA A 56 -0.05 2.02 -7.10
C ALA A 56 0.29 3.10 -8.14
N THR A 57 -0.71 3.59 -8.88
CA THR A 57 -0.51 4.63 -9.91
C THR A 57 -0.19 5.97 -9.28
N TYR A 58 -0.83 6.32 -8.18
CA TYR A 58 -0.62 7.58 -7.49
C TYR A 58 0.78 7.62 -6.89
N SER A 59 1.18 6.58 -6.15
CA SER A 59 2.51 6.46 -5.56
C SER A 59 3.62 6.45 -6.61
N TYR A 60 3.42 5.74 -7.73
CA TYR A 60 4.38 5.73 -8.83
C TYR A 60 4.60 7.11 -9.46
N LYS A 61 3.52 7.91 -9.58
CA LYS A 61 3.56 9.22 -10.23
C LYS A 61 4.06 10.35 -9.34
N HIS A 62 3.80 10.28 -8.04
CA HIS A 62 4.13 11.35 -7.09
C HIS A 62 5.34 11.03 -6.23
N GLY A 63 5.77 9.76 -6.16
CA GLY A 63 7.08 9.37 -5.65
C GLY A 63 8.16 9.42 -6.75
N ARG A 64 9.31 8.78 -6.47
CA ARG A 64 10.44 8.68 -7.41
C ARG A 64 10.27 7.56 -8.43
N GLY A 65 9.14 6.84 -8.39
CA GLY A 65 8.92 5.68 -9.25
C GLY A 65 8.97 5.98 -10.75
N LYS A 66 8.59 7.19 -11.19
CA LYS A 66 8.72 7.61 -12.59
C LYS A 66 10.18 7.76 -13.06
N GLU A 67 11.07 8.19 -12.17
CA GLU A 67 12.49 8.39 -12.45
C GLU A 67 13.23 7.05 -12.44
N LYS A 68 12.97 6.24 -11.42
CA LYS A 68 13.54 4.89 -11.26
C LYS A 68 12.87 3.83 -12.13
N ASN A 69 11.78 4.17 -12.82
CA ASN A 69 10.93 3.26 -13.60
C ASN A 69 10.48 2.01 -12.81
N ALA A 70 10.31 2.16 -11.50
CA ALA A 70 9.97 1.08 -10.57
C ALA A 70 9.14 1.66 -9.41
N LEU A 71 8.11 0.95 -8.96
CA LEU A 71 7.36 1.34 -7.74
C LEU A 71 8.02 0.69 -6.53
N THR A 72 8.53 1.50 -5.61
CA THR A 72 9.22 1.04 -4.41
C THR A 72 8.31 1.09 -3.18
N TYR A 73 8.74 0.46 -2.09
CA TYR A 73 8.06 0.60 -0.80
C TYR A 73 8.10 2.05 -0.30
N SER A 74 9.22 2.74 -0.51
CA SER A 74 9.39 4.14 -0.10
C SER A 74 8.31 5.04 -0.72
N ASP A 75 8.01 4.86 -2.01
CA ASP A 75 6.93 5.59 -2.69
C ASP A 75 5.56 5.38 -2.04
N LEU A 76 5.26 4.14 -1.63
CA LEU A 76 4.01 3.77 -0.96
C LEU A 76 3.93 4.36 0.44
N SER A 77 5.00 4.27 1.25
CA SER A 77 5.03 4.83 2.60
C SER A 77 4.97 6.36 2.60
N HIS A 78 5.64 7.02 1.65
CA HIS A 78 5.53 8.48 1.47
C HIS A 78 4.09 8.88 1.12
N THR A 79 3.49 8.18 0.16
CA THR A 79 2.09 8.43 -0.22
C THR A 79 1.13 8.26 0.95
N ALA A 80 1.32 7.24 1.78
CA ALA A 80 0.48 6.98 2.95
C ALA A 80 0.60 8.06 4.03
N GLU A 81 1.76 8.69 4.17
CA GLU A 81 1.98 9.73 5.18
C GLU A 81 1.56 11.13 4.71
N GLU A 82 1.89 11.49 3.46
CA GLU A 82 1.78 12.87 2.97
C GLU A 82 0.45 13.18 2.28
N CYS A 83 -0.31 12.15 1.89
CA CYS A 83 -1.60 12.33 1.21
C CYS A 83 -2.76 12.03 2.16
N GLU A 84 -3.58 13.04 2.45
CA GLU A 84 -4.77 12.93 3.32
C GLU A 84 -5.69 11.76 2.92
N THR A 85 -5.84 11.50 1.61
CA THR A 85 -6.69 10.40 1.09
C THR A 85 -6.16 9.02 1.48
N PHE A 86 -4.86 8.88 1.72
CA PHE A 86 -4.19 7.62 2.04
C PHE A 86 -3.75 7.52 3.51
N GLN A 87 -4.01 8.54 4.33
CA GLN A 87 -3.54 8.62 5.71
C GLN A 87 -4.01 7.43 6.59
N PHE A 88 -5.13 6.81 6.26
CA PHE A 88 -5.59 5.58 6.94
C PHE A 88 -4.64 4.39 6.80
N LEU A 89 -3.65 4.48 5.90
CA LEU A 89 -2.60 3.48 5.69
C LEU A 89 -1.33 3.76 6.50
N ALA A 90 -1.16 4.93 7.13
CA ALA A 90 0.10 5.32 7.76
C ALA A 90 0.59 4.30 8.80
N ASP A 91 -0.32 3.75 9.60
CA ASP A 91 -0.02 2.72 10.60
C ASP A 91 0.29 1.34 9.99
N ILE A 92 -0.12 1.11 8.74
CA ILE A 92 0.03 -0.16 8.03
C ILE A 92 1.26 -0.14 7.11
N LEU A 93 1.60 1.02 6.56
CA LEU A 93 2.72 1.28 5.66
C LEU A 93 3.66 2.35 6.24
N PRO A 94 4.28 2.10 7.42
CA PRO A 94 5.15 3.08 8.05
C PRO A 94 6.42 3.31 7.23
N LYS A 95 6.96 4.53 7.28
CA LYS A 95 8.33 4.82 6.81
C LYS A 95 9.32 4.00 7.64
N LYS A 96 10.28 3.37 6.95
CA LYS A 96 11.33 2.61 7.62
C LYS A 96 12.40 3.57 8.12
N ILE A 97 12.77 3.45 9.38
CA ILE A 97 13.96 4.09 9.95
C ILE A 97 14.93 3.02 10.43
N LEU A 98 16.20 3.17 10.09
CA LEU A 98 17.22 2.27 10.59
C LEU A 98 17.39 2.48 12.09
N ALA A 99 17.50 1.39 12.86
CA ALA A 99 17.64 1.47 14.32
C ALA A 99 18.84 2.35 14.73
N SER A 100 19.94 2.28 14.00
CA SER A 100 21.11 3.14 14.23
C SER A 100 20.81 4.63 13.98
N LYS A 101 20.02 4.97 12.95
CA LYS A 101 19.56 6.35 12.69
C LYS A 101 18.64 6.82 13.82
N TYR A 102 17.69 5.98 14.24
CA TYR A 102 16.80 6.31 15.36
C TYR A 102 17.56 6.49 16.68
N LEU A 103 18.53 5.61 17.00
CA LEU A 103 19.38 5.75 18.19
C LEU A 103 20.18 7.05 18.16
N LYS A 104 20.77 7.42 17.02
CA LYS A 104 21.44 8.71 16.85
C LYS A 104 20.50 9.89 17.04
N MET A 105 19.27 9.83 16.51
CA MET A 105 18.27 10.87 16.71
C MET A 105 17.92 11.04 18.20
N LEU A 106 17.76 9.93 18.95
CA LEU A 106 17.52 9.99 20.40
C LEU A 106 18.72 10.53 21.19
N GLU A 107 19.94 10.19 20.79
CA GLU A 107 21.16 10.75 21.39
C GLU A 107 21.30 12.24 21.12
N LYS A 108 20.96 12.67 19.90
CA LYS A 108 20.93 14.07 19.48
C LYS A 108 19.85 14.84 20.23
N GLU A 109 18.62 14.34 20.30
CA GLU A 109 17.51 14.97 21.03
C GLU A 109 17.80 15.11 22.54
N LYS A 110 18.51 14.15 23.15
CA LYS A 110 18.99 14.28 24.55
C LYS A 110 20.06 15.35 24.73
N ARG A 111 20.85 15.62 23.69
CA ARG A 111 21.95 16.59 23.70
C ARG A 111 21.45 17.99 23.34
N ASP A 112 20.47 18.07 22.45
CA ASP A 112 19.86 19.30 21.93
C ASP A 112 18.65 19.72 22.81
N GLY A 113 18.10 18.80 23.62
CA GLY A 113 17.27 19.16 24.77
C GLY A 113 18.00 20.02 25.82
N GLU A 114 19.33 20.19 25.70
CA GLU A 114 20.12 21.16 26.47
C GLU A 114 20.45 22.45 25.69
N VAL A 115 20.27 22.51 24.35
CA VAL A 115 20.51 23.72 23.54
C VAL A 115 19.58 23.73 22.31
N GLY A 116 18.65 24.68 22.26
CA GLY A 116 17.60 24.77 21.24
C GLY A 116 18.04 25.11 19.81
N GLU A 117 17.12 24.79 18.90
CA GLU A 117 16.94 25.28 17.52
C GLU A 117 18.19 25.35 16.63
N GLU A 118 18.51 24.29 15.89
CA GLU A 118 19.09 24.44 14.54
C GLU A 118 18.45 23.41 13.58
N GLU A 119 17.88 23.94 12.49
CA GLU A 119 17.21 23.25 11.39
C GLU A 119 18.19 22.25 10.71
N GLU A 120 17.71 21.08 10.28
CA GLU A 120 18.53 20.21 9.40
C GLU A 120 17.83 19.92 8.07
N GLU A 121 18.64 20.14 7.03
CA GLU A 121 18.39 19.92 5.61
C GLU A 121 18.13 18.42 5.34
N ASP A 122 17.10 18.14 4.56
CA ASP A 122 16.80 16.80 4.06
C ASP A 122 17.93 16.32 3.12
N GLU A 123 18.88 15.55 3.66
CA GLU A 123 19.75 14.70 2.85
C GLU A 123 18.90 13.55 2.27
N GLU A 124 18.47 13.72 1.02
CA GLU A 124 17.90 12.66 0.21
C GLU A 124 18.94 11.55 0.00
N GLU A 125 18.86 10.46 0.75
CA GLU A 125 19.69 9.28 0.48
C GLU A 125 19.31 8.69 -0.89
N GLU A 126 20.29 8.63 -1.80
CA GLU A 126 20.22 7.87 -3.03
C GLU A 126 20.21 6.38 -2.65
N ASP A 127 19.04 5.72 -2.78
CA ASP A 127 19.02 4.25 -2.69
C ASP A 127 19.89 3.67 -3.82
N GLU A 128 21.10 3.22 -3.46
CA GLU A 128 21.87 2.24 -4.22
C GLU A 128 21.11 0.91 -4.19
N ASP A 129 20.28 0.66 -5.20
CA ASP A 129 19.75 -0.68 -5.46
C ASP A 129 20.85 -1.48 -6.18
N GLU A 130 21.46 -2.43 -5.46
CA GLU A 130 22.36 -3.43 -6.03
C GLU A 130 21.61 -4.37 -7.00
N THR A 131 21.88 -4.17 -8.29
CA THR A 131 21.77 -5.09 -9.45
C THR A 131 20.42 -5.62 -9.90
#